data_AF-A0A091D772-F1
#
_entry.id   AF-A0A091D772-F1
#
_cell.length_a   1.000
_cell.length_b   1.000
_cell.length_c   1.000
_cell.angle_alpha   90.00
_cell.angle_beta   90.00
_cell.angle_gamma   90.00
#
_symmetry.space_group_name_H-M   'P 1'
#
loop_
_entity.id
_entity.type
_entity.pdbx_description
1 polymer ?
#
loop_
_entity_poly.entity_id
_entity_poly.type
_entity_poly.pdbx_seq_one_letter_code
_entity_poly.pdbx_strand_id
1 'polypeptide(L)'
;MGCTAKMIYKNLQRTWEKAVWEVKLLLLGAGESGKRTIDKQMKIIHEGGYSGECSQYRTVVCSNTVQSIMAIVKAMGNLQIDFTDPHRVADARQLSSPSRTAEEQGMLPEDLSSVFRRL
;
A
#
# COMPACT_ATOMS: atom_id res chain seq x y z
N MET A 1 33.78 -17.26 27.38
CA MET A 1 33.75 -16.68 26.01
C MET A 1 33.63 -17.72 24.87
N GLY A 2 33.77 -19.04 25.11
CA GLY A 2 33.72 -20.05 24.02
C GLY A 2 32.33 -20.44 23.47
N CYS A 3 31.25 -20.23 24.22
CA CYS A 3 29.90 -20.64 23.81
C CYS A 3 29.36 -19.84 22.61
N THR A 4 29.67 -18.54 22.55
CA THR A 4 29.20 -17.64 21.48
C THR A 4 29.83 -17.98 20.13
N ALA A 5 31.14 -18.23 20.09
CA ALA A 5 31.82 -18.65 18.87
C ALA A 5 31.26 -19.99 18.35
N LYS A 6 31.03 -20.96 19.24
CA LYS A 6 30.46 -22.27 18.88
C LYS A 6 29.03 -22.17 18.33
N MET A 7 28.22 -21.24 18.86
CA MET A 7 26.90 -20.92 18.32
C MET A 7 26.98 -20.27 16.93
N ILE A 8 27.93 -19.36 16.71
CA ILE A 8 28.12 -18.69 15.40
C ILE A 8 28.47 -19.71 14.33
N TYR A 9 29.43 -20.61 14.56
CA TYR A 9 29.79 -21.65 13.60
C TYR A 9 28.61 -22.58 13.27
N LYS A 10 27.84 -22.99 14.28
CA LYS A 10 26.63 -23.81 14.07
C LYS A 10 25.57 -23.06 13.24
N ASN A 11 25.37 -21.78 13.49
CA ASN A 11 24.43 -20.97 12.73
C ASN A 11 24.90 -20.78 11.29
N LEU A 12 26.21 -20.55 11.08
CA LEU A 12 26.79 -20.45 9.74
C LEU A 12 26.57 -21.72 8.93
N GLN A 13 26.84 -22.87 9.53
CA GLN A 13 26.68 -24.17 8.87
C GLN A 13 25.21 -24.43 8.48
N ARG A 14 24.26 -24.15 9.39
CA ARG A 14 22.82 -24.27 9.09
C ARG A 14 22.37 -23.32 7.98
N THR A 15 22.87 -22.09 7.96
CA THR A 15 22.52 -21.13 6.91
C THR A 15 23.10 -21.55 5.56
N TRP A 16 24.32 -22.10 5.54
CA TRP A 16 24.93 -22.67 4.35
C TRP A 16 24.12 -23.84 3.77
N GLU A 17 23.74 -24.80 4.61
CA GLU A 17 22.94 -25.95 4.20
C GLU A 17 21.59 -25.51 3.60
N LYS A 18 20.95 -24.48 4.16
CA LYS A 18 19.71 -23.91 3.61
C LYS A 18 19.95 -23.18 2.28
N ALA A 19 21.02 -22.40 2.20
CA ALA A 19 21.34 -21.59 1.01
C ALA A 19 21.65 -22.45 -0.23
N VAL A 20 22.20 -23.65 -0.04
CA VAL A 20 22.49 -24.58 -1.15
C VAL A 20 21.22 -24.99 -1.90
N TRP A 21 20.09 -25.12 -1.20
CA TRP A 21 18.81 -25.52 -1.79
C TRP A 21 17.87 -24.35 -2.08
N GLU A 22 18.29 -23.12 -1.78
CA GLU A 22 17.50 -21.92 -1.98
C GLU A 22 17.49 -21.50 -3.46
N VAL A 23 16.30 -21.37 -4.05
CA VAL A 23 16.13 -20.82 -5.40
C VAL A 23 15.82 -19.34 -5.31
N LYS A 24 16.65 -18.49 -5.91
CA LYS A 24 16.46 -17.03 -5.95
C LYS A 24 15.86 -16.60 -7.28
N LEU A 25 14.73 -15.92 -7.22
CA LEU A 25 14.01 -15.39 -8.38
C LEU A 25 14.10 -13.86 -8.39
N LEU A 26 14.39 -13.29 -9.56
CA LEU A 26 14.42 -11.83 -9.76
C LEU A 26 13.30 -11.41 -10.71
N LEU A 27 12.38 -10.59 -10.22
CA LEU A 27 11.31 -10.02 -11.03
C LEU A 27 11.75 -8.65 -11.60
N LEU A 28 11.83 -8.54 -12.92
CA LEU A 28 12.20 -7.30 -13.63
C LEU A 28 10.99 -6.72 -14.38
N GLY A 29 10.97 -5.39 -14.54
CA GLY A 29 9.95 -4.68 -15.32
C GLY A 29 9.90 -3.20 -14.97
N ALA A 30 9.15 -2.42 -15.76
CA ALA A 30 8.93 -1.00 -15.53
C ALA A 30 8.24 -0.71 -14.17
N GLY A 31 8.23 0.56 -13.75
CA GLY A 31 7.41 1.01 -12.62
C GLY A 31 5.96 0.54 -12.80
N GLU A 32 5.30 0.15 -11.71
CA GLU A 32 3.88 -0.25 -11.70
C GLU A 32 3.50 -1.51 -12.52
N SER A 33 4.45 -2.23 -13.10
CA SER A 33 4.21 -3.44 -13.92
C SER A 33 3.63 -4.67 -13.18
N GLY A 34 3.19 -4.52 -11.93
CA GLY A 34 2.59 -5.62 -11.15
C GLY A 34 3.57 -6.57 -10.45
N LYS A 35 4.88 -6.26 -10.40
CA LYS A 35 5.88 -7.10 -9.69
C LYS A 35 5.51 -7.36 -8.23
N ARG A 36 5.08 -6.32 -7.51
CA ARG A 36 4.59 -6.43 -6.12
C ARG A 36 3.33 -7.28 -6.03
N THR A 37 2.51 -7.32 -7.08
CA THR A 37 1.30 -8.15 -7.12
C THR A 37 1.66 -9.63 -7.21
N ILE A 38 2.64 -9.99 -8.05
CA ILE A 38 3.14 -11.38 -8.14
C ILE A 38 3.72 -11.85 -6.80
N ASP A 39 4.54 -11.02 -6.16
CA ASP A 39 5.08 -11.29 -4.83
C ASP A 39 3.97 -11.52 -3.79
N LYS A 40 2.95 -10.67 -3.77
CA LYS A 40 1.78 -10.85 -2.89
C LYS A 40 1.01 -12.14 -3.17
N GLN A 41 0.86 -12.53 -4.43
CA GLN A 41 0.18 -13.78 -4.79
C GLN A 41 0.96 -15.02 -4.35
N MET A 42 2.30 -14.99 -4.44
CA MET A 42 3.12 -16.08 -3.94
C MET A 42 2.91 -16.31 -2.44
N LYS A 43 2.86 -15.23 -1.66
CA LYS A 43 2.54 -15.27 -0.23
C LYS A 43 1.15 -15.83 0.06
N ILE A 44 0.13 -15.45 -0.72
CA ILE A 44 -1.23 -16.00 -0.56
C ILE A 44 -1.25 -17.52 -0.78
N ILE A 45 -0.57 -18.01 -1.81
CA ILE A 45 -0.61 -19.42 -2.20
C ILE A 45 0.27 -20.30 -1.29
N HIS A 46 1.42 -19.79 -0.82
CA HIS A 46 2.45 -20.60 -0.17
C HIS A 46 2.64 -20.34 1.32
N GLU A 47 2.23 -19.17 1.85
CA GLU A 47 2.46 -18.78 3.25
C GLU A 47 1.17 -18.61 4.06
N GLY A 48 0.02 -19.06 3.54
CA GLY A 48 -1.27 -18.99 4.26
C GLY A 48 -1.91 -17.60 4.29
N GLY A 49 -1.48 -16.68 3.41
CA GLY A 49 -2.10 -15.36 3.23
C GLY A 49 -1.73 -14.33 4.29
N TYR A 50 -2.61 -13.35 4.49
CA TYR A 50 -2.38 -12.19 5.34
C TYR A 50 -3.40 -12.13 6.47
N SER A 51 -2.94 -12.30 7.72
CA SER A 51 -3.79 -12.19 8.92
C SER A 51 -3.38 -11.03 9.82
N GLY A 52 -2.10 -10.94 10.20
CA GLY A 52 -1.58 -9.84 11.04
C GLY A 52 -1.23 -8.54 10.30
N GLU A 53 -0.89 -8.63 9.01
CA GLU A 53 -0.44 -7.48 8.20
C GLU A 53 -1.61 -6.66 7.60
N CYS A 54 -2.84 -7.17 7.69
CA CYS A 54 -4.02 -6.49 7.14
C CYS A 54 -4.23 -5.08 7.68
N SER A 55 -3.86 -4.83 8.95
CA SER A 55 -3.92 -3.49 9.53
C SER A 55 -2.99 -2.49 8.81
N GLN A 56 -1.79 -2.92 8.44
CA GLN A 56 -0.84 -2.09 7.69
C GLN A 56 -1.35 -1.82 6.26
N TYR A 57 -1.95 -2.83 5.63
CA TYR A 57 -2.57 -2.66 4.31
C TYR A 57 -3.76 -1.71 4.32
N ARG A 58 -4.53 -1.64 5.42
CA ARG A 58 -5.66 -0.72 5.55
C ARG A 58 -5.23 0.73 5.36
N THR A 59 -4.12 1.13 5.96
CA THR A 59 -3.53 2.47 5.78
C THR A 59 -3.18 2.76 4.33
N VAL A 60 -2.56 1.78 3.65
CA VAL A 60 -2.18 1.91 2.23
C VAL A 60 -3.42 2.03 1.34
N VAL A 61 -4.45 1.21 1.58
CA VAL A 61 -5.71 1.26 0.81
C VAL A 61 -6.40 2.61 1.01
N CYS A 62 -6.49 3.09 2.25
CA CYS A 62 -7.02 4.41 2.59
C CYS A 62 -6.29 5.52 1.83
N SER A 63 -4.96 5.56 1.93
CA SER A 63 -4.11 6.56 1.27
C SER A 63 -4.29 6.54 -0.26
N ASN A 64 -4.23 5.35 -0.87
CA ASN A 64 -4.43 5.19 -2.31
C ASN A 64 -5.81 5.66 -2.76
N THR A 65 -6.86 5.40 -1.97
CA THR A 65 -8.23 5.83 -2.29
C THR A 65 -8.32 7.36 -2.30
N VAL A 66 -7.74 8.03 -1.29
CA VAL A 66 -7.71 9.50 -1.21
C VAL A 66 -6.92 10.10 -2.36
N GLN A 67 -5.72 9.58 -2.62
CA GLN A 67 -4.88 10.07 -3.71
C GLN A 67 -5.57 9.89 -5.07
N SER A 68 -6.27 8.77 -5.28
CA SER A 68 -6.99 8.48 -6.53
C SER A 68 -8.13 9.48 -6.77
N ILE A 69 -8.99 9.74 -5.78
CA ILE A 69 -10.09 10.70 -5.98
C ILE A 69 -9.58 12.13 -6.14
N MET A 70 -8.53 12.53 -5.43
CA MET A 70 -7.90 13.83 -5.60
C MET A 70 -7.32 13.99 -7.01
N ALA A 71 -6.70 12.93 -7.55
CA ALA A 71 -6.20 12.93 -8.91
C ALA A 71 -7.33 13.06 -9.93
N ILE A 72 -8.46 12.38 -9.74
CA ILE A 72 -9.64 12.48 -10.61
C ILE A 72 -10.21 13.90 -10.57
N VAL A 73 -10.48 14.45 -9.39
CA VAL A 73 -11.02 15.81 -9.23
C VAL A 73 -10.10 16.86 -9.87
N LYS A 74 -8.79 16.73 -9.67
CA LYS A 74 -7.80 17.61 -10.32
C LYS A 74 -7.82 17.47 -11.84
N ALA A 75 -7.94 16.25 -12.36
CA ALA A 75 -8.03 16.00 -13.79
C ALA A 75 -9.32 16.56 -14.41
N MET A 76 -10.46 16.47 -13.71
CA MET A 76 -11.72 17.08 -14.15
C MET A 76 -11.57 18.59 -14.34
N GLY A 77 -10.91 19.29 -13.40
CA GLY A 77 -10.61 20.72 -13.55
C GLY A 77 -9.72 21.04 -14.76
N ASN A 78 -8.70 20.21 -15.00
CA ASN A 78 -7.81 20.37 -16.16
C ASN A 78 -8.51 20.10 -17.50
N LEU A 79 -9.44 19.15 -17.52
CA LEU A 79 -10.20 18.74 -18.71
C LEU A 79 -11.50 19.54 -18.89
N GLN A 80 -11.80 20.47 -17.97
CA GLN A 80 -13.04 21.26 -17.95
C GLN A 80 -14.30 20.39 -17.95
N ILE A 81 -14.26 19.28 -17.21
CA ILE A 81 -15.42 18.40 -17.00
C ILE A 81 -16.14 18.86 -15.74
N ASP A 82 -17.35 19.38 -15.91
CA ASP A 82 -18.20 19.80 -14.80
C ASP A 82 -18.81 18.62 -14.06
N PHE A 83 -19.09 18.82 -12.77
CA PHE A 83 -19.89 17.88 -12.00
C PHE A 83 -21.35 17.91 -12.48
N THR A 84 -21.99 16.74 -12.53
CA THR A 84 -23.43 16.63 -12.85
C THR A 84 -24.30 17.46 -11.89
N ASP A 85 -23.94 17.47 -10.60
CA ASP A 85 -24.56 18.33 -9.59
C ASP A 85 -23.58 19.46 -9.19
N PRO A 86 -23.90 20.73 -9.49
CA PRO A 86 -23.07 21.88 -9.13
C PRO A 86 -22.77 22.00 -7.62
N HIS A 87 -23.61 21.45 -6.74
CA HIS A 87 -23.35 21.45 -5.30
C HIS A 87 -22.13 20.61 -4.90
N ARG A 88 -21.70 19.67 -5.75
CA ARG A 88 -20.52 18.82 -5.54
C ARG A 88 -19.19 19.57 -5.68
N VAL A 89 -19.20 20.78 -6.24
CA VAL A 89 -18.00 21.64 -6.30
C VAL A 89 -17.50 21.97 -4.88
N ALA A 90 -18.40 22.12 -3.91
CA ALA A 90 -18.01 22.36 -2.51
C ALA A 90 -17.33 21.13 -1.89
N ASP A 91 -17.84 19.93 -2.20
CA ASP A 91 -17.28 18.64 -1.79
C ASP A 91 -15.86 18.45 -2.35
N ALA A 92 -15.66 18.76 -3.64
CA ALA A 92 -14.36 18.73 -4.30
C ALA A 92 -13.34 19.73 -3.68
N ARG A 93 -13.81 20.91 -3.25
CA ARG A 93 -12.95 21.89 -2.56
C ARG A 93 -12.50 21.39 -1.19
N GLN A 94 -13.37 20.71 -0.44
CA GLN A 94 -13.04 20.13 0.86
C GLN A 94 -11.91 19.08 0.73
N LEU A 95 -11.95 18.26 -0.32
CA LEU A 95 -10.89 17.30 -0.67
C LEU A 95 -9.55 17.94 -1.04
N SER A 96 -9.58 19.11 -1.66
CA SER A 96 -8.36 19.83 -2.07
C SER A 96 -7.65 20.52 -0.90
N SER A 97 -8.33 20.68 0.24
CA SER A 97 -7.71 21.23 1.45
C SER A 97 -6.74 20.19 2.03
N PRO A 98 -5.46 20.54 2.28
CA PRO A 98 -4.47 19.60 2.80
C PRO A 98 -4.80 19.25 4.26
N SER A 99 -5.68 18.26 4.42
CA SER A 99 -5.95 17.64 5.72
C SER A 99 -4.75 16.77 6.07
N ARG A 100 -3.78 17.36 6.79
CA ARG A 100 -2.56 16.73 7.32
C ARG A 100 -2.81 15.45 8.16
N THR A 101 -4.06 15.18 8.53
CA THR A 101 -4.47 14.10 9.42
C THR A 101 -4.68 12.74 8.74
N ALA A 102 -4.80 12.67 7.40
CA ALA A 102 -5.05 11.39 6.72
C ALA A 102 -3.80 10.50 6.60
N GLU A 103 -2.60 11.10 6.59
CA GLU A 103 -1.35 10.37 6.35
C GLU A 103 -0.81 9.66 7.60
N GLU A 104 -1.12 10.15 8.80
CA GLU A 104 -0.48 9.67 10.04
C GLU A 104 -1.25 8.55 10.78
N GLN A 105 -2.56 8.38 10.53
CA GLN A 105 -3.39 7.49 11.37
C GLN A 105 -4.06 6.33 10.63
N GLY A 106 -3.88 6.19 9.31
CA GLY A 106 -4.44 5.06 8.57
C GLY A 106 -5.97 4.95 8.60
N MET A 107 -6.63 6.06 8.90
CA MET A 107 -8.08 6.17 9.00
C MET A 107 -8.54 7.27 8.07
N LEU A 108 -9.54 6.97 7.23
CA LEU A 108 -10.27 7.99 6.49
C LEU A 108 -10.99 8.85 7.54
N PRO A 109 -10.73 10.16 7.63
CA PRO A 109 -11.56 11.05 8.43
C PRO A 109 -13.03 10.85 8.04
N GLU A 110 -13.95 10.75 9.02
CA GLU A 110 -15.37 10.53 8.74
C GLU A 110 -15.95 11.60 7.82
N ASP A 111 -15.45 12.83 7.97
CA ASP A 111 -15.77 13.98 7.13
C ASP A 111 -15.53 13.69 5.64
N LEU A 112 -14.41 13.03 5.31
CA LEU A 112 -14.05 12.67 3.94
C LEU A 112 -14.86 11.47 3.43
N SER A 113 -15.19 10.49 4.28
CA SER A 113 -16.03 9.35 3.87
C SER A 113 -17.37 9.80 3.29
N SER A 114 -17.98 10.81 3.91
CA SER A 114 -19.25 11.38 3.43
C SER A 114 -19.10 12.08 2.09
N VAL A 115 -18.00 12.80 1.89
CA VAL A 115 -17.65 13.52 0.65
C VAL A 115 -17.44 12.54 -0.50
N PHE A 116 -16.71 11.44 -0.26
CA PHE A 116 -16.42 10.43 -1.28
C PHE A 116 -17.67 9.71 -1.78
N ARG A 117 -18.70 9.56 -0.94
CA ARG A 117 -19.97 8.95 -1.35
C ARG A 117 -20.86 9.88 -2.17
N ARG A 118 -20.63 11.20 -2.09
CA ARG A 118 -21.46 12.20 -2.78
C ARG A 118 -20.91 12.55 -4.17
N LEU A 119 -19.59 12.52 -4.34
CA LEU A 119 -18.91 12.74 -5.63
C LEU A 119 -19.08 11.56 -6.57
#